data_AF-A0A093ZUW0-F1
#
_entry.id   AF-A0A093ZUW0-F1
#
_cell.length_a   1.000
_cell.length_b   1.000
_cell.length_c   1.000
_cell.angle_alpha   90.00
_cell.angle_beta   90.00
_cell.angle_gamma   90.00
#
_symmetry.space_group_name_H-M   'P 1'
#
loop_
_entity.id
_entity.type
_entity.pdbx_description
1 polymer ?
#
loop_
_entity_poly.entity_id
_entity_poly.type
_entity_poly.pdbx_seq_one_letter_code
_entity_poly.pdbx_strand_id
1 'polypeptide(L)'
;MPPRITLRTASRCLAIRSAPQSSIARHTPITLRTHPIRAFADSKSPKPSSNPTSSDALPSVSEEAAQVGKTTGKGSPELDQGTPVQEILKRDPELAEKAPEVMKEKPTDSKKSAEAAGEEGATTFDNLLALGQMDAIAKGGHASDVTPDMAGHKFPLPDMPLKPFSNRKERYDPIVSQVTNLIMQHGKLSAAQRHMSYILNQLRTAPPPSPSQARPLVPGSPPPIELPLNPINYLAVAIDSIAPLMRIRQQKGAAGGGMSLPIPVPLSLRQRRRTAIMWILDSALKKKSRGSGPTMFAQRFADEIISVVEGKSSVWDKRAIIHKSATSARVNLSYQKNRNRKI
;
A
#
# COMPACT_ATOMS: atom_id res chain seq x y z
N MET A 1 61.24 49.08 -12.28
CA MET A 1 61.12 47.96 -11.32
C MET A 1 59.65 47.74 -10.98
N PRO A 2 59.07 46.55 -11.19
CA PRO A 2 57.68 46.27 -10.85
C PRO A 2 57.54 45.75 -9.40
N PRO A 3 56.40 45.95 -8.71
CA PRO A 3 56.19 45.40 -7.38
C PRO A 3 55.82 43.90 -7.43
N ARG A 4 56.36 43.14 -6.47
CA ARG A 4 56.30 41.68 -6.35
C ARG A 4 54.93 41.22 -5.84
N ILE A 5 54.34 40.23 -6.52
CA ILE A 5 53.13 39.51 -6.11
C ILE A 5 53.49 38.49 -5.03
N THR A 6 52.85 38.55 -3.87
CA THR A 6 52.98 37.58 -2.77
C THR A 6 51.95 36.45 -2.90
N LEU A 7 52.40 35.28 -3.37
CA LEU A 7 51.62 34.04 -3.34
C LEU A 7 51.89 33.31 -2.02
N ARG A 8 50.99 33.44 -1.05
CA ARG A 8 50.87 32.51 0.08
C ARG A 8 49.40 32.16 0.31
N THR A 9 48.91 31.19 -0.46
CA THR A 9 47.69 30.46 -0.15
C THR A 9 48.05 29.29 0.78
N ALA A 10 47.62 29.38 2.04
CA ALA A 10 47.70 28.27 2.98
C ALA A 10 46.61 27.24 2.64
N SER A 11 47.00 26.09 2.11
CA SER A 11 46.14 24.91 1.97
C SER A 11 45.95 24.25 3.33
N ARG A 12 44.83 24.53 4.00
CA ARG A 12 44.34 23.69 5.11
C ARG A 12 43.62 22.48 4.52
N CYS A 13 44.30 21.34 4.50
CA CYS A 13 43.69 20.03 4.23
C CYS A 13 42.77 19.67 5.41
N LEU A 14 41.45 19.73 5.22
CA LEU A 14 40.48 19.15 6.14
C LEU A 14 40.37 17.65 5.84
N ALA A 15 40.92 16.81 6.70
CA ALA A 15 40.70 15.37 6.67
C ALA A 15 39.29 15.06 7.17
N ILE A 16 38.40 14.63 6.26
CA ILE A 16 37.06 14.13 6.61
C ILE A 16 37.20 12.67 7.03
N ARG A 17 37.15 12.38 8.33
CA ARG A 17 36.92 11.02 8.82
C ARG A 17 35.41 10.74 8.80
N SER A 18 34.99 9.68 8.11
CA SER A 18 33.63 9.13 8.25
C SER A 18 33.59 8.23 9.48
N ALA A 19 33.06 8.74 10.59
CA ALA A 19 32.60 7.88 11.68
C ALA A 19 31.12 7.54 11.45
N PRO A 20 30.71 6.25 11.49
CA PRO A 20 29.29 5.91 11.47
C PRO A 20 28.68 6.26 12.83
N GLN A 21 27.77 7.23 12.87
CA GLN A 21 26.94 7.42 14.06
C GLN A 21 25.86 6.35 14.10
N SER A 22 25.81 5.57 15.18
CA SER A 22 24.69 4.71 15.53
C SER A 22 23.45 5.58 15.74
N SER A 23 22.48 5.48 14.83
CA SER A 23 21.20 6.16 14.97
C SER A 23 20.41 5.52 16.11
N ILE A 24 20.41 6.16 17.27
CA ILE A 24 19.44 5.87 18.34
C ILE A 24 18.08 6.36 17.84
N ALA A 25 17.24 5.42 17.41
CA ALA A 25 15.86 5.68 17.05
C ALA A 25 15.11 6.14 18.32
N ARG A 26 14.77 7.43 18.38
CA ARG A 26 13.82 7.94 19.37
C ARG A 26 12.43 7.48 18.95
N HIS A 27 11.91 6.43 19.58
CA HIS A 27 10.51 6.06 19.48
C HIS A 27 9.67 7.13 20.16
N THR A 28 9.16 8.10 19.39
CA THR A 28 8.03 8.91 19.85
C THR A 28 6.75 8.14 19.56
N PRO A 29 5.93 7.80 20.57
CA PRO A 29 4.67 7.13 20.31
C PRO A 29 3.76 8.10 19.53
N ILE A 30 3.41 7.69 18.31
CA ILE A 30 2.39 8.37 17.51
C ILE A 30 1.05 8.14 18.21
N THR A 31 0.56 9.14 18.92
CA THR A 31 -0.81 9.16 19.41
C THR A 31 -1.73 9.35 18.21
N LEU A 32 -2.30 8.27 17.70
CA LEU A 32 -3.36 8.32 16.69
C LEU A 32 -4.59 8.98 17.33
N ARG A 33 -5.00 10.15 16.83
CA ARG A 33 -6.29 10.74 17.18
C ARG A 33 -7.40 9.87 16.60
N THR A 34 -8.05 9.09 17.46
CA THR A 34 -9.29 8.39 17.14
C THR A 34 -10.43 9.40 17.16
N HIS A 35 -11.07 9.63 16.02
CA HIS A 35 -12.39 10.30 16.01
C HIS A 35 -13.45 9.30 16.49
N PRO A 36 -14.42 9.69 17.34
CA PRO A 36 -15.47 8.79 17.76
C PRO A 36 -16.39 8.48 16.58
N ILE A 37 -16.48 7.20 16.22
CA ILE A 37 -17.47 6.67 15.29
C ILE A 37 -18.74 6.39 16.10
N ARG A 38 -19.91 6.85 15.65
CA ARG A 38 -21.20 6.42 16.22
C ARG A 38 -21.34 4.90 16.02
N ALA A 39 -21.49 4.16 17.11
CA ALA A 39 -21.90 2.77 17.05
C ALA A 39 -23.31 2.68 16.45
N PHE A 40 -23.50 1.80 15.47
CA PHE A 40 -24.84 1.39 15.02
C PHE A 40 -25.53 0.64 16.15
N ALA A 41 -26.83 0.88 16.35
CA ALA A 41 -27.65 0.16 17.31
C ALA A 41 -27.82 -1.30 16.86
N ASP A 42 -27.55 -2.25 17.76
CA ASP A 42 -27.85 -3.66 17.55
C ASP A 42 -29.34 -3.84 17.28
N SER A 43 -29.65 -4.47 16.14
CA SER A 43 -31.01 -4.96 15.89
C SER A 43 -31.31 -6.07 16.88
N LYS A 44 -32.30 -5.81 17.74
CA LYS A 44 -32.86 -6.69 18.75
C LYS A 44 -32.98 -8.14 18.25
N SER A 45 -32.36 -9.07 18.97
CA SER A 45 -32.52 -10.51 18.74
C SER A 45 -34.00 -10.90 18.77
N PRO A 46 -34.47 -11.81 17.89
CA PRO A 46 -35.86 -12.23 17.89
C PRO A 46 -36.19 -12.93 19.21
N LYS A 47 -37.30 -12.53 19.83
CA LYS A 47 -37.84 -13.19 21.02
C LYS A 47 -38.26 -14.62 20.67
N PRO A 48 -38.06 -15.60 21.57
CA PRO A 48 -38.57 -16.94 21.36
C PRO A 48 -40.10 -16.88 21.35
N SER A 49 -40.70 -17.42 20.29
CA SER A 49 -42.15 -17.54 20.15
C SER A 49 -42.67 -18.55 21.16
N SER A 50 -43.51 -18.10 22.08
CA SER A 50 -44.43 -18.97 22.81
C SER A 50 -45.54 -19.38 21.85
N ASN A 51 -45.47 -20.60 21.31
CA ASN A 51 -46.64 -21.47 21.17
C ASN A 51 -46.22 -22.91 20.85
N PRO A 52 -46.83 -23.90 21.52
CA PRO A 52 -46.47 -25.30 21.42
C PRO A 52 -47.18 -25.92 20.22
N THR A 53 -46.43 -26.47 19.27
CA THR A 53 -46.76 -27.66 18.47
C THR A 53 -45.77 -27.68 17.29
N SER A 54 -45.12 -28.83 17.13
CA SER A 54 -44.16 -29.19 16.09
C SER A 54 -42.69 -28.90 16.39
N SER A 55 -42.10 -29.77 17.21
CA SER A 55 -40.73 -30.26 17.01
C SER A 55 -40.57 -31.61 17.72
N ASP A 56 -40.92 -32.70 17.04
CA ASP A 56 -40.42 -34.02 17.43
C ASP A 56 -38.93 -34.08 17.09
N ALA A 57 -38.09 -33.69 18.04
CA ALA A 57 -36.70 -34.10 18.09
C ALA A 57 -36.63 -35.31 19.01
N LEU A 58 -36.27 -36.48 18.45
CA LEU A 58 -36.09 -37.69 19.23
C LEU A 58 -34.98 -37.48 20.28
N PRO A 59 -35.16 -37.99 21.52
CA PRO A 59 -34.16 -37.84 22.56
C PRO A 59 -32.86 -38.60 22.25
N SER A 60 -31.76 -38.15 22.87
CA SER A 60 -30.46 -38.81 22.76
C SER A 60 -30.52 -40.19 23.41
N VAL A 61 -29.86 -41.19 22.82
CA VAL A 61 -29.84 -42.61 23.26
C VAL A 61 -29.45 -42.78 24.74
N SER A 62 -28.66 -41.86 25.29
CA SER A 62 -28.28 -41.84 26.71
C SER A 62 -29.42 -41.42 27.64
N GLU A 63 -30.31 -40.54 27.19
CA GLU A 63 -31.46 -40.06 27.96
C GLU A 63 -32.62 -41.07 27.91
N GLU A 64 -32.79 -41.76 26.78
CA GLU A 64 -33.75 -42.87 26.63
C GLU A 64 -33.37 -44.04 27.54
N ALA A 65 -32.10 -44.45 27.58
CA ALA A 65 -31.63 -45.51 28.46
C ALA A 65 -31.82 -45.16 29.96
N ALA A 66 -31.65 -43.88 30.32
CA ALA A 66 -31.92 -43.39 31.68
C ALA A 66 -33.42 -43.39 32.02
N GLN A 67 -34.30 -43.10 31.07
CA GLN A 67 -35.75 -43.17 31.26
C GLN A 67 -36.23 -44.62 31.38
N VAL A 68 -35.70 -45.55 30.57
CA VAL A 68 -36.01 -46.98 30.67
C VAL A 68 -35.48 -47.58 31.98
N GLY A 69 -34.31 -47.17 32.46
CA GLY A 69 -33.80 -47.57 33.78
C GLY A 69 -34.70 -47.13 34.94
N LYS A 70 -35.24 -45.90 34.86
CA LYS A 70 -36.20 -45.38 35.85
C LYS A 70 -37.54 -46.13 35.84
N THR A 71 -38.01 -46.60 34.68
CA THR A 71 -39.28 -47.34 34.58
C THR A 71 -39.14 -48.83 34.93
N THR A 72 -37.98 -49.44 34.68
CA THR A 72 -37.75 -50.88 34.86
C THR A 72 -37.09 -51.22 36.20
N GLY A 73 -36.68 -50.21 36.97
CA GLY A 73 -36.15 -50.36 38.33
C GLY A 73 -34.73 -50.95 38.42
N LYS A 74 -34.04 -51.13 37.28
CA LYS A 74 -32.61 -51.49 37.25
C LYS A 74 -31.77 -50.22 37.13
N GLY A 75 -30.70 -50.15 37.92
CA GLY A 75 -29.90 -48.93 38.15
C GLY A 75 -29.41 -48.26 36.87
N SER A 76 -29.75 -46.98 36.72
CA SER A 76 -29.31 -46.12 35.62
C SER A 76 -27.83 -45.75 35.77
N PRO A 77 -27.04 -45.67 34.68
CA PRO A 77 -25.65 -45.21 34.75
C PRO A 77 -25.61 -43.73 35.18
N GLU A 78 -24.77 -43.39 36.18
CA GLU A 78 -24.54 -42.01 36.59
C GLU A 78 -23.85 -41.25 35.44
N LEU A 79 -24.48 -40.17 34.99
CA LEU A 79 -24.07 -39.43 33.78
C LEU A 79 -22.74 -38.67 33.95
N ASP A 80 -22.34 -38.38 35.19
CA ASP A 80 -21.15 -37.55 35.46
C ASP A 80 -19.86 -38.36 35.62
N GLN A 81 -19.94 -39.67 35.90
CA GLN A 81 -18.77 -40.57 35.93
C GLN A 81 -19.15 -41.94 35.35
N GLY A 82 -18.56 -42.27 34.20
CA GLY A 82 -18.83 -43.54 33.52
C GLY A 82 -18.51 -44.74 34.40
N THR A 83 -19.45 -45.68 34.52
CA THR A 83 -19.22 -46.92 35.28
C THR A 83 -18.17 -47.78 34.57
N PRO A 84 -17.16 -48.32 35.29
CA PRO A 84 -16.10 -49.10 34.67
C PRO A 84 -16.67 -50.38 34.03
N VAL A 85 -16.13 -50.72 32.86
CA VAL A 85 -16.61 -51.84 32.00
C VAL A 85 -16.66 -53.18 32.75
N GLN A 86 -15.79 -53.37 33.74
CA GLN A 86 -15.72 -54.57 34.58
C GLN A 86 -16.95 -54.75 35.48
N GLU A 87 -17.63 -53.67 35.86
CA GLU A 87 -18.88 -53.75 36.64
C GLU A 87 -20.10 -54.00 35.75
N ILE A 88 -20.06 -53.55 34.49
CA ILE A 88 -21.12 -53.78 33.51
C ILE A 88 -21.21 -55.28 33.18
N LEU A 89 -20.07 -55.94 32.99
CA LEU A 89 -19.99 -57.39 32.75
C LEU A 89 -20.40 -58.24 33.96
N LYS A 90 -20.35 -57.69 35.19
CA LYS A 90 -20.83 -58.37 36.41
C LYS A 90 -22.34 -58.20 36.63
N ARG A 91 -22.91 -57.08 36.18
CA ARG A 91 -24.35 -56.77 36.34
C ARG A 91 -25.21 -57.60 35.39
N ASP A 92 -24.73 -57.84 34.17
CA ASP A 92 -25.49 -58.57 33.13
C ASP A 92 -24.70 -59.81 32.62
N PRO A 93 -25.10 -61.04 33.02
CA PRO A 93 -24.38 -62.26 32.65
C PRO A 93 -24.50 -62.61 31.16
N GLU A 94 -25.58 -62.18 30.50
CA GLU A 94 -25.81 -62.43 29.07
C GLU A 94 -24.83 -61.65 28.17
N LEU A 95 -24.34 -60.49 28.64
CA LEU A 95 -23.33 -59.70 27.94
C LEU A 95 -21.92 -60.27 28.13
N ALA A 96 -21.65 -60.93 29.26
CA ALA A 96 -20.41 -61.65 29.49
C ALA A 96 -20.26 -62.85 28.53
N GLU A 97 -21.36 -63.54 28.20
CA GLU A 97 -21.35 -64.65 27.24
C GLU A 97 -21.08 -64.18 25.80
N LYS A 98 -21.67 -63.05 25.40
CA LYS A 98 -21.45 -62.42 24.08
C LYS A 98 -20.16 -61.60 23.95
N ALA A 99 -19.42 -61.38 25.05
CA ALA A 99 -18.18 -60.64 25.02
C ALA A 99 -17.04 -61.44 24.33
N PRO A 100 -16.16 -60.75 23.56
CA PRO A 100 -15.03 -61.38 22.88
C PRO A 100 -14.02 -61.98 23.88
N GLU A 101 -13.36 -63.09 23.50
CA GLU A 101 -12.51 -63.92 24.36
C GLU A 101 -11.40 -63.15 25.11
N VAL A 102 -10.85 -62.09 24.50
CA VAL A 102 -9.78 -61.24 25.06
C VAL A 102 -10.15 -60.55 26.38
N MET A 103 -11.46 -60.41 26.69
CA MET A 103 -11.94 -59.84 27.95
C MET A 103 -12.32 -60.90 29.00
N LYS A 104 -12.41 -62.18 28.60
CA LYS A 104 -12.71 -63.32 29.48
C LYS A 104 -11.47 -63.88 30.14
N GLU A 105 -10.30 -63.71 29.51
CA GLU A 105 -9.02 -64.05 30.09
C GLU A 105 -8.64 -63.02 31.15
N LYS A 106 -8.47 -63.46 32.41
CA LYS A 106 -7.80 -62.65 33.44
C LYS A 106 -6.29 -62.79 33.24
N PRO A 107 -5.54 -61.76 32.81
CA PRO A 107 -4.10 -61.83 32.88
C PRO A 107 -3.67 -61.66 34.35
N THR A 108 -3.18 -62.75 34.94
CA THR A 108 -2.28 -62.68 36.09
C THR A 108 -0.93 -62.16 35.60
N ASP A 109 -0.54 -61.01 36.11
CA ASP A 109 0.81 -60.44 36.21
C ASP A 109 1.82 -60.52 35.04
N SER A 110 2.31 -59.32 34.71
CA SER A 110 3.70 -58.98 34.36
C SER A 110 4.14 -58.89 32.88
N LYS A 111 4.45 -57.63 32.50
CA LYS A 111 5.65 -57.12 31.80
C LYS A 111 6.04 -57.62 30.37
N LYS A 112 6.41 -56.60 29.58
CA LYS A 112 7.35 -56.52 28.43
C LYS A 112 6.75 -56.58 27.00
N SER A 113 6.72 -55.39 26.40
CA SER A 113 7.36 -55.00 25.13
C SER A 113 7.63 -56.04 24.02
N ALA A 114 7.13 -55.69 22.85
CA ALA A 114 7.79 -55.64 21.53
C ALA A 114 7.53 -56.77 20.50
N GLU A 115 7.38 -56.28 19.26
CA GLU A 115 7.46 -56.91 17.93
C GLU A 115 6.20 -57.63 17.42
N ALA A 116 5.40 -57.08 16.49
CA ALA A 116 5.64 -56.63 15.10
C ALA A 116 5.43 -57.75 14.06
N ALA A 117 4.26 -57.73 13.43
CA ALA A 117 3.94 -58.10 12.04
C ALA A 117 2.41 -58.06 11.97
N GLY A 118 1.77 -57.06 11.40
CA GLY A 118 1.93 -56.63 10.02
C GLY A 118 0.57 -56.84 9.38
N GLU A 119 -0.18 -55.76 9.17
CA GLU A 119 -1.02 -55.53 7.98
C GLU A 119 -1.89 -54.28 8.19
N GLU A 120 -2.01 -53.51 7.11
CA GLU A 120 -3.08 -52.54 6.85
C GLU A 120 -3.01 -51.22 7.62
N GLY A 121 -2.09 -50.34 7.21
CA GLY A 121 -2.44 -49.01 6.70
C GLY A 121 -3.35 -48.10 7.54
N ALA A 122 -3.48 -48.33 8.85
CA ALA A 122 -4.32 -47.53 9.72
C ALA A 122 -3.55 -46.27 10.10
N THR A 123 -3.90 -45.18 9.44
CA THR A 123 -3.51 -43.82 9.78
C THR A 123 -4.01 -43.48 11.19
N THR A 124 -3.35 -43.98 12.23
CA THR A 124 -3.62 -43.56 13.61
C THR A 124 -3.45 -42.05 13.66
N PHE A 125 -4.35 -41.39 14.38
CA PHE A 125 -4.39 -39.92 14.48
C PHE A 125 -3.02 -39.34 14.83
N ASP A 126 -2.26 -40.03 15.68
CA ASP A 126 -0.91 -39.65 16.10
C ASP A 126 0.13 -39.71 14.96
N ASN A 127 0.01 -40.68 14.06
CA ASN A 127 0.90 -40.79 12.90
C ASN A 127 0.60 -39.70 11.85
N LEU A 128 -0.67 -39.32 11.67
CA LEU A 128 -1.05 -38.17 10.84
C LEU A 128 -0.60 -36.84 11.45
N LEU A 129 -0.72 -36.69 12.77
CA LEU A 129 -0.24 -35.53 13.52
C LEU A 129 1.27 -35.35 13.33
N ALA A 130 2.05 -36.43 13.49
CA ALA A 130 3.50 -36.42 13.31
C ALA A 130 3.91 -36.09 11.87
N LEU A 131 3.20 -36.60 10.86
CA LEU A 131 3.46 -36.24 9.46
C LEU A 131 3.19 -34.75 9.18
N GLY A 132 2.11 -34.19 9.73
CA GLY A 132 1.82 -32.75 9.63
C GLY A 132 2.87 -31.87 10.29
N GLN A 133 3.41 -32.30 11.44
CA GLN A 133 4.53 -31.63 12.12
C GLN A 133 5.79 -31.62 11.26
N MET A 134 6.10 -32.73 10.58
CA MET A 134 7.28 -32.84 9.72
C MET A 134 7.17 -31.94 8.48
N ASP A 135 5.99 -31.85 7.85
CA ASP A 135 5.75 -30.96 6.71
C ASP A 135 5.85 -29.47 7.07
N ALA A 136 5.44 -29.09 8.28
CA ALA A 136 5.59 -27.73 8.80
C ALA A 136 7.07 -27.36 8.97
N ILE A 137 7.86 -28.28 9.53
CA ILE A 137 9.32 -28.11 9.68
C ILE A 137 10.01 -28.02 8.31
N ALA A 138 9.60 -28.84 7.34
CA ALA A 138 10.18 -28.83 5.99
C ALA A 138 9.96 -27.50 5.24
N LYS A 139 8.84 -26.82 5.51
CA LYS A 139 8.55 -25.47 5.00
C LYS A 139 9.23 -24.35 5.82
N GLY A 140 9.99 -24.70 6.85
CA GLY A 140 10.77 -23.78 7.69
C GLY A 140 10.09 -23.34 9.00
N GLY A 141 9.00 -23.99 9.41
CA GLY A 141 8.28 -23.74 10.67
C GLY A 141 8.72 -24.61 11.86
N HIS A 142 8.01 -24.54 12.98
CA HIS A 142 8.28 -25.35 14.18
C HIS A 142 7.26 -26.50 14.36
N ALA A 143 7.67 -27.58 15.04
CA ALA A 143 6.85 -28.77 15.27
C ALA A 143 5.55 -28.50 16.07
N SER A 144 5.47 -27.37 16.78
CA SER A 144 4.30 -26.93 17.54
C SER A 144 3.22 -26.26 16.67
N ASP A 145 3.52 -25.93 15.41
CA ASP A 145 2.63 -25.19 14.51
C ASP A 145 1.58 -26.12 13.86
N VAL A 146 1.05 -27.07 14.63
CA VAL A 146 0.07 -28.08 14.19
C VAL A 146 -1.32 -27.46 13.96
N THR A 147 -1.60 -26.30 14.55
CA THR A 147 -2.81 -25.54 14.26
C THR A 147 -2.52 -24.51 13.17
N PRO A 148 -2.97 -24.72 11.91
CA PRO A 148 -3.43 -23.57 11.16
C PRO A 148 -4.62 -22.99 11.96
N ASP A 149 -4.72 -21.66 12.04
CA ASP A 149 -5.96 -20.95 12.43
C ASP A 149 -6.19 -20.64 13.93
N MET A 150 -5.53 -19.59 14.42
CA MET A 150 -6.21 -18.49 15.14
C MET A 150 -5.80 -17.12 14.57
N ALA A 151 -5.24 -17.12 13.36
CA ALA A 151 -5.11 -15.91 12.58
C ALA A 151 -6.52 -15.53 12.12
N GLY A 152 -7.10 -14.44 12.65
CA GLY A 152 -8.46 -13.98 12.36
C GLY A 152 -8.72 -13.55 10.90
N HIS A 153 -7.95 -14.06 9.94
CA HIS A 153 -7.96 -13.75 8.52
C HIS A 153 -7.89 -15.05 7.71
N LYS A 154 -8.88 -15.23 6.84
CA LYS A 154 -9.04 -16.40 5.94
C LYS A 154 -7.95 -16.51 4.87
N PHE A 155 -7.31 -15.39 4.52
CA PHE A 155 -6.27 -15.29 3.50
C PHE A 155 -5.01 -14.68 4.13
N PRO A 156 -3.80 -14.99 3.60
CA PRO A 156 -2.57 -14.43 4.13
C PRO A 156 -2.62 -12.90 4.11
N LEU A 157 -2.03 -12.28 5.14
CA LEU A 157 -1.95 -10.82 5.21
C LEU A 157 -1.04 -10.28 4.09
N PRO A 158 -1.35 -9.10 3.55
CA PRO A 158 -0.48 -8.45 2.58
C PRO A 158 0.84 -8.00 3.22
N ASP A 159 1.91 -8.07 2.45
CA ASP A 159 3.22 -7.58 2.88
C ASP A 159 3.20 -6.06 3.14
N MET A 160 3.73 -5.66 4.30
CA MET A 160 3.88 -4.26 4.69
C MET A 160 5.32 -3.79 4.42
N PRO A 161 5.55 -2.55 3.96
CA PRO A 161 4.58 -1.49 3.69
C PRO A 161 3.81 -1.71 2.38
N LEU A 162 2.52 -1.37 2.39
CA LEU A 162 1.68 -1.45 1.19
C LEU A 162 2.27 -0.60 0.05
N LYS A 163 2.07 -1.07 -1.18
CA LYS A 163 2.49 -0.35 -2.40
C LYS A 163 1.94 1.09 -2.40
N PRO A 164 2.69 2.10 -2.90
CA PRO A 164 2.26 3.50 -2.84
C PRO A 164 0.85 3.77 -3.39
N PHE A 165 0.48 3.11 -4.49
CA PHE A 165 -0.81 3.29 -5.16
C PHE A 165 -1.98 2.48 -4.56
N SER A 166 -1.77 1.80 -3.43
CA SER A 166 -2.84 1.07 -2.73
C SER A 166 -3.78 2.01 -1.96
N ASN A 167 -3.32 3.20 -1.59
CA ASN A 167 -4.11 4.16 -0.84
C ASN A 167 -5.22 4.75 -1.72
N ARG A 168 -6.48 4.72 -1.25
CA ARG A 168 -7.64 5.31 -1.94
C ARG A 168 -7.40 6.76 -2.37
N LYS A 169 -6.74 7.56 -1.53
CA LYS A 169 -6.48 8.99 -1.79
C LYS A 169 -5.34 9.20 -2.79
N GLU A 170 -4.42 8.25 -2.88
CA GLU A 170 -3.22 8.32 -3.73
C GLU A 170 -3.24 7.18 -4.75
N ARG A 171 -4.43 6.91 -5.32
CA ARG A 171 -4.63 5.83 -6.29
C ARG A 171 -3.83 6.02 -7.58
N TYR A 172 -3.71 7.26 -8.02
CA TYR A 172 -3.06 7.62 -9.27
C TYR A 172 -1.71 8.29 -9.01
N ASP A 173 -0.86 8.31 -10.04
CA ASP A 173 0.41 9.03 -10.00
C ASP A 173 0.21 10.52 -9.62
N PRO A 174 1.10 11.11 -8.79
CA PRO A 174 1.02 12.51 -8.40
C PRO A 174 0.97 13.49 -9.58
N ILE A 175 1.58 13.16 -10.73
CA ILE A 175 1.55 14.01 -11.91
C ILE A 175 0.17 13.98 -12.54
N VAL A 176 -0.40 12.78 -12.73
CA VAL A 176 -1.74 12.60 -13.29
C VAL A 176 -2.77 13.31 -12.43
N SER A 177 -2.74 13.09 -11.11
CA SER A 177 -3.63 13.76 -10.17
C SER A 177 -3.45 15.29 -10.16
N GLN A 178 -2.22 15.78 -10.31
CA GLN A 178 -1.96 17.21 -10.39
C GLN A 178 -2.52 17.83 -11.68
N VAL A 179 -2.32 17.18 -12.83
CA VAL A 179 -2.85 17.68 -14.11
C VAL A 179 -4.38 17.62 -14.12
N THR A 180 -5.01 16.54 -13.65
CA THR A 180 -6.48 16.45 -13.57
C THR A 180 -7.07 17.57 -12.73
N ASN A 181 -6.45 17.88 -11.59
CA ASN A 181 -6.91 18.94 -10.70
C ASN A 181 -6.74 20.33 -11.32
N LEU A 182 -5.75 20.51 -12.20
CA LEU A 182 -5.52 21.77 -12.91
C LEU A 182 -6.41 21.95 -14.14
N ILE A 183 -6.85 20.86 -14.77
CA ILE A 183 -7.85 20.85 -15.84
C ILE A 183 -9.27 21.06 -15.28
N MET A 184 -9.52 20.60 -14.05
CA MET A 184 -10.84 20.68 -13.42
C MET A 184 -11.35 22.12 -13.27
N GLN A 185 -12.54 22.36 -13.79
CA GLN A 185 -13.27 23.61 -13.66
C GLN A 185 -14.57 23.38 -12.88
N HIS A 186 -14.99 24.37 -12.08
CA HIS A 186 -16.26 24.34 -11.34
C HIS A 186 -16.48 23.08 -10.46
N GLY A 187 -15.41 22.46 -9.95
CA GLY A 187 -15.49 21.23 -9.15
C GLY A 187 -15.86 19.96 -9.94
N LYS A 188 -15.90 20.00 -11.27
CA LYS A 188 -16.27 18.86 -12.14
C LYS A 188 -15.10 17.91 -12.34
N LEU A 189 -14.80 17.12 -11.30
CA LEU A 189 -13.67 16.19 -11.30
C LEU A 189 -13.82 15.06 -12.33
N SER A 190 -15.03 14.51 -12.48
CA SER A 190 -15.32 13.43 -13.43
C SER A 190 -15.03 13.82 -14.89
N ALA A 191 -15.39 15.06 -15.28
CA ALA A 191 -15.09 15.60 -16.60
C ALA A 191 -13.58 15.74 -16.82
N ALA A 192 -12.85 16.24 -15.83
CA ALA A 192 -11.40 16.37 -15.90
C ALA A 192 -10.68 15.00 -15.99
N GLN A 193 -11.15 14.00 -15.24
CA GLN A 193 -10.67 12.63 -15.34
C GLN A 193 -10.92 12.04 -16.74
N ARG A 194 -12.08 12.30 -17.33
CA ARG A 194 -12.40 11.90 -18.71
C ARG A 194 -11.49 12.59 -19.72
N HIS A 195 -11.19 13.88 -19.57
CA HIS A 195 -10.22 14.54 -20.45
C HIS A 195 -8.82 13.95 -20.29
N MET A 196 -8.39 13.64 -19.07
CA MET A 196 -7.10 12.98 -18.81
C MET A 196 -7.02 11.60 -19.47
N SER A 197 -8.07 10.77 -19.38
CA SER A 197 -8.06 9.47 -20.06
C SER A 197 -7.94 9.62 -21.58
N TYR A 198 -8.62 10.61 -22.18
CA TYR A 198 -8.44 10.92 -23.60
C TYR A 198 -7.03 11.43 -23.94
N ILE A 199 -6.41 12.26 -23.08
CA ILE A 199 -5.02 12.71 -23.27
C ILE A 199 -4.07 11.51 -23.30
N LEU A 200 -4.16 10.63 -22.31
CA LEU A 200 -3.28 9.46 -22.22
C LEU A 200 -3.50 8.49 -23.39
N ASN A 201 -4.75 8.30 -23.82
CA ASN A 201 -5.07 7.50 -24.99
C ASN A 201 -4.46 8.09 -26.27
N GLN A 202 -4.52 9.41 -26.45
CA GLN A 202 -3.92 10.08 -27.59
C GLN A 202 -2.39 9.92 -27.61
N LEU A 203 -1.73 10.05 -26.45
CA LEU A 203 -0.29 9.82 -26.32
C LEU A 203 0.09 8.36 -26.62
N ARG A 204 -0.76 7.41 -26.26
CA ARG A 204 -0.54 5.98 -26.52
C ARG A 204 -0.62 5.64 -28.00
N THR A 205 -1.49 6.31 -28.75
CA THR A 205 -1.68 6.08 -30.19
C THR A 205 -0.80 6.96 -31.07
N ALA A 206 -0.14 7.96 -30.48
CA ALA A 206 0.75 8.85 -31.22
C ALA A 206 2.02 8.11 -31.65
N PRO A 207 2.62 8.49 -32.80
CA PRO A 207 3.92 7.97 -33.18
C PRO A 207 5.00 8.37 -32.16
N PRO A 208 6.10 7.61 -32.06
CA PRO A 208 7.22 7.98 -31.19
C PRO A 208 7.75 9.39 -31.52
N PRO A 209 7.90 10.27 -30.52
CA PRO A 209 8.38 11.63 -30.76
C PRO A 209 9.87 11.65 -31.09
N SER A 210 10.30 12.54 -31.97
CA SER A 210 11.72 12.78 -32.26
C SER A 210 12.24 13.95 -31.41
N PRO A 211 13.04 13.71 -30.35
CA PRO A 211 13.53 14.79 -29.50
C PRO A 211 14.55 15.67 -30.24
N SER A 212 14.47 16.98 -30.02
CA SER A 212 15.44 17.94 -30.53
C SER A 212 16.72 17.93 -29.69
N GLN A 213 17.88 17.88 -30.34
CA GLN A 213 19.18 18.00 -29.66
C GLN A 213 19.36 19.36 -28.98
N ALA A 214 18.77 20.43 -29.53
CA ALA A 214 18.88 21.78 -28.97
C ALA A 214 18.10 21.94 -27.65
N ARG A 215 17.09 21.11 -27.42
CA ARG A 215 16.23 21.16 -26.24
C ARG A 215 16.18 19.77 -25.60
N PRO A 216 17.24 19.40 -24.86
CA PRO A 216 17.33 18.09 -24.25
C PRO A 216 16.27 17.91 -23.16
N LEU A 217 15.76 16.69 -23.05
CA LEU A 217 14.80 16.29 -22.02
C LEU A 217 15.50 16.11 -20.66
N VAL A 218 14.73 15.71 -19.65
CA VAL A 218 15.26 15.39 -18.32
C VAL A 218 16.28 14.24 -18.45
N PRO A 219 17.45 14.32 -17.78
CA PRO A 219 18.42 13.23 -17.79
C PRO A 219 17.83 11.97 -17.16
N GLY A 220 18.18 10.80 -17.72
CA GLY A 220 17.63 9.52 -17.28
C GLY A 220 16.20 9.25 -17.76
N SER A 221 15.69 10.04 -18.71
CA SER A 221 14.43 9.73 -19.39
C SER A 221 14.58 8.47 -20.26
N PRO A 222 13.52 7.64 -20.37
CA PRO A 222 13.51 6.48 -21.24
C PRO A 222 13.66 6.89 -22.72
N PRO A 223 14.10 5.96 -23.60
CA PRO A 223 14.23 6.25 -25.02
C PRO A 223 12.87 6.64 -25.63
N PRO A 224 12.86 7.46 -26.69
CA PRO A 224 11.63 8.00 -27.28
C PRO A 224 10.65 6.93 -27.79
N ILE A 225 11.17 5.76 -28.17
CA ILE A 225 10.40 4.61 -28.67
C ILE A 225 9.47 4.04 -27.59
N GLU A 226 9.86 4.11 -26.31
CA GLU A 226 9.10 3.54 -25.19
C GLU A 226 8.00 4.49 -24.69
N LEU A 227 8.10 5.79 -24.98
CA LEU A 227 7.17 6.81 -24.50
C LEU A 227 5.69 6.54 -24.84
N PRO A 228 5.30 6.18 -26.09
CA PRO A 228 3.90 5.88 -26.38
C PRO A 228 3.38 4.64 -25.63
N LEU A 229 4.22 3.63 -25.37
CA LEU A 229 3.83 2.45 -24.58
C LEU A 229 3.48 2.84 -23.14
N ASN A 230 4.25 3.79 -22.58
CA ASN A 230 4.11 4.28 -21.22
C ASN A 230 3.65 5.76 -21.18
N PRO A 231 2.36 6.06 -21.42
CA PRO A 231 1.87 7.44 -21.57
C PRO A 231 1.97 8.29 -20.29
N ILE A 232 2.02 7.66 -19.11
CA ILE A 232 2.26 8.35 -17.83
C ILE A 232 3.71 8.88 -17.80
N ASN A 233 4.68 8.06 -18.19
CA ASN A 233 6.08 8.46 -18.27
C ASN A 233 6.27 9.51 -19.37
N TYR A 234 5.58 9.38 -20.51
CA TYR A 234 5.58 10.41 -21.56
C TYR A 234 5.15 11.77 -20.99
N LEU A 235 4.00 11.82 -20.31
CA LEU A 235 3.50 13.03 -19.68
C LEU A 235 4.47 13.57 -18.61
N ALA A 236 5.09 12.70 -17.82
CA ALA A 236 6.07 13.06 -16.79
C ALA A 236 7.33 13.72 -17.38
N VAL A 237 7.94 13.08 -18.38
CA VAL A 237 9.15 13.57 -19.07
C VAL A 237 8.90 14.92 -19.73
N ALA A 238 7.73 15.10 -20.35
CA ALA A 238 7.35 16.36 -20.96
C ALA A 238 7.21 17.49 -19.92
N ILE A 239 6.53 17.23 -18.80
CA ILE A 239 6.31 18.26 -17.77
C ILE A 239 7.61 18.59 -17.04
N ASP A 240 8.38 17.58 -16.63
CA ASP A 240 9.59 17.79 -15.83
C ASP A 240 10.73 18.45 -16.64
N SER A 241 10.76 18.29 -17.97
CA SER A 241 11.73 18.97 -18.84
C SER A 241 11.46 20.48 -18.94
N ILE A 242 10.19 20.88 -19.07
CA ILE A 242 9.78 22.28 -19.07
C ILE A 242 9.91 22.93 -17.69
N ALA A 243 9.71 22.15 -16.63
CA ALA A 243 9.53 22.68 -15.29
C ALA A 243 10.67 23.64 -14.87
N PRO A 244 10.36 24.92 -14.56
CA PRO A 244 11.40 25.87 -14.18
C PRO A 244 11.96 25.52 -12.81
N LEU A 245 13.29 25.55 -12.65
CA LEU A 245 13.94 25.22 -11.38
C LEU A 245 13.72 26.28 -10.30
N MET A 246 13.53 27.53 -10.71
CA MET A 246 13.41 28.69 -9.83
C MET A 246 12.30 29.61 -10.33
N ARG A 247 11.75 30.42 -9.42
CA ARG A 247 10.91 31.58 -9.75
C ARG A 247 11.56 32.85 -9.24
N ILE A 248 11.16 33.99 -9.79
CA ILE A 248 11.59 35.30 -9.28
C ILE A 248 10.58 35.79 -8.25
N ARG A 249 11.05 36.12 -7.06
CA ARG A 249 10.29 36.77 -6.00
C ARG A 249 10.66 38.25 -6.00
N GLN A 250 9.68 39.12 -6.24
CA GLN A 250 9.89 40.56 -6.15
C GLN A 250 9.83 41.01 -4.69
N GLN A 251 10.93 41.53 -4.16
CA GLN A 251 11.02 42.06 -2.81
C GLN A 251 10.84 43.58 -2.86
N LYS A 252 9.67 44.08 -2.45
CA LYS A 252 9.33 45.51 -2.46
C LYS A 252 10.30 46.31 -1.56
N GLY A 253 10.77 47.46 -2.04
CA GLY A 253 11.61 48.41 -1.30
C GLY A 253 13.05 47.95 -1.03
N ALA A 254 13.49 46.86 -1.66
CA ALA A 254 14.83 46.31 -1.45
C ALA A 254 15.90 46.86 -2.40
N ALA A 255 15.50 47.44 -3.54
CA ALA A 255 16.42 48.01 -4.54
C ALA A 255 16.72 49.50 -4.30
N GLY A 256 16.22 50.10 -3.21
CA GLY A 256 16.23 51.55 -3.01
C GLY A 256 15.07 52.25 -3.75
N GLY A 257 14.80 53.52 -3.42
CA GLY A 257 13.82 54.35 -4.13
C GLY A 257 12.39 53.77 -4.26
N GLY A 258 11.98 52.88 -3.35
CA GLY A 258 10.68 52.18 -3.44
C GLY A 258 10.60 51.03 -4.45
N MET A 259 11.67 50.78 -5.23
CA MET A 259 11.69 49.73 -6.24
C MET A 259 11.82 48.31 -5.66
N SER A 260 11.21 47.34 -6.35
CA SER A 260 11.30 45.94 -5.96
C SER A 260 12.57 45.29 -6.49
N LEU A 261 13.28 44.58 -5.63
CA LEU A 261 14.45 43.79 -6.01
C LEU A 261 14.01 42.38 -6.45
N PRO A 262 14.34 41.92 -7.66
CA PRO A 262 14.06 40.55 -8.08
C PRO A 262 15.04 39.60 -7.38
N ILE A 263 14.52 38.62 -6.65
CA ILE A 263 15.32 37.61 -5.95
C ILE A 263 14.92 36.22 -6.47
N PRO A 264 15.84 35.44 -7.08
CA PRO A 264 15.52 34.09 -7.54
C PRO A 264 15.37 33.14 -6.34
N VAL A 265 14.30 32.33 -6.34
CA VAL A 265 13.98 31.38 -5.27
C VAL A 265 13.75 29.99 -5.88
N PRO A 266 14.39 28.92 -5.36
CA PRO A 266 14.16 27.57 -5.84
C PRO A 266 12.73 27.10 -5.59
N LEU A 267 12.22 26.25 -6.48
CA LEU A 267 10.87 25.70 -6.42
C LEU A 267 10.88 24.22 -5.99
N SER A 268 9.92 23.84 -5.15
CA SER A 268 9.67 22.42 -4.86
C SER A 268 9.13 21.69 -6.10
N LEU A 269 9.33 20.37 -6.19
CA LEU A 269 8.86 19.54 -7.32
C LEU A 269 7.41 19.84 -7.70
N ARG A 270 6.48 19.84 -6.74
CA ARG A 270 5.06 20.10 -6.99
C ARG A 270 4.80 21.50 -7.56
N GLN A 271 5.55 22.51 -7.08
CA GLN A 271 5.46 23.88 -7.60
C GLN A 271 6.01 23.97 -9.03
N ARG A 272 7.13 23.28 -9.31
CA ARG A 272 7.73 23.20 -10.65
C ARG A 272 6.78 22.59 -11.67
N ARG A 273 6.17 21.45 -11.33
CA ARG A 273 5.17 20.79 -12.18
C ARG A 273 3.95 21.67 -12.39
N ARG A 274 3.45 22.35 -11.34
CA ARG A 274 2.30 23.26 -11.46
C ARG A 274 2.54 24.36 -12.49
N THR A 275 3.68 25.04 -12.43
CA THR A 275 3.98 26.14 -13.36
C THR A 275 4.12 25.65 -14.80
N ALA A 276 4.77 24.51 -15.03
CA ALA A 276 4.83 23.89 -16.35
C ALA A 276 3.45 23.52 -16.90
N ILE A 277 2.61 22.86 -16.09
CA ILE A 277 1.26 22.45 -16.50
C ILE A 277 0.40 23.68 -16.83
N MET A 278 0.49 24.76 -16.04
CA MET A 278 -0.21 26.02 -16.35
C MET A 278 0.23 26.56 -17.72
N TRP A 279 1.53 26.59 -18.02
CA TRP A 279 1.97 27.09 -19.32
C TRP A 279 1.55 26.22 -20.50
N ILE A 280 1.53 24.90 -20.30
CA ILE A 280 1.03 23.94 -21.31
C ILE A 280 -0.47 24.17 -21.52
N LEU A 281 -1.26 24.32 -20.45
CA LEU A 281 -2.69 24.62 -20.54
C LEU A 281 -2.94 25.94 -21.28
N ASP A 282 -2.21 27.00 -20.94
CA ASP A 282 -2.32 28.29 -21.63
C ASP A 282 -2.00 28.17 -23.12
N SER A 283 -1.02 27.35 -23.49
CA SER A 283 -0.65 27.11 -24.88
C SER A 283 -1.72 26.28 -25.61
N ALA A 284 -2.20 25.21 -24.98
CA ALA A 284 -3.23 24.32 -25.52
C ALA A 284 -4.59 25.02 -25.71
N LEU A 285 -4.94 25.96 -24.83
CA LEU A 285 -6.16 26.78 -24.96
C LEU A 285 -6.06 27.78 -26.12
N LYS A 286 -4.86 28.28 -26.43
CA LYS A 286 -4.63 29.21 -27.56
C LYS A 286 -4.60 28.50 -28.91
N LYS A 287 -4.40 27.18 -28.95
CA LYS A 287 -4.43 26.41 -30.20
C LYS A 287 -5.84 26.36 -30.79
N LYS A 288 -5.93 26.50 -32.11
CA LYS A 288 -7.17 26.33 -32.87
C LYS A 288 -7.69 24.88 -32.73
N SER A 289 -9.00 24.73 -32.55
CA SER A 289 -9.64 23.41 -32.60
C SER A 289 -9.59 22.84 -34.02
N ARG A 290 -9.22 21.56 -34.16
CA ARG A 290 -9.22 20.88 -35.47
C ARG A 290 -10.59 20.34 -35.87
N GLY A 291 -11.51 20.19 -34.92
CA GLY A 291 -12.87 19.72 -35.18
C GLY A 291 -13.84 20.03 -34.04
N SER A 292 -14.95 19.30 -34.03
CA SER A 292 -16.01 19.35 -33.02
C SER A 292 -15.98 18.14 -32.09
N GLY A 293 -16.42 18.33 -30.84
CA GLY A 293 -16.61 17.24 -29.87
C GLY A 293 -15.93 17.48 -28.52
N PRO A 294 -16.31 16.71 -27.49
CA PRO A 294 -15.82 16.88 -26.13
C PRO A 294 -14.34 16.47 -25.95
N THR A 295 -13.77 15.72 -26.90
CA THR A 295 -12.37 15.25 -26.88
C THR A 295 -11.38 16.27 -27.44
N MET A 296 -11.87 17.35 -28.06
CA MET A 296 -11.02 18.31 -28.77
C MET A 296 -10.03 19.03 -27.86
N PHE A 297 -10.43 19.36 -26.63
CA PHE A 297 -9.52 19.94 -25.65
C PHE A 297 -8.39 18.97 -25.29
N ALA A 298 -8.71 17.69 -25.06
CA ALA A 298 -7.75 16.66 -24.73
C ALA A 298 -6.73 16.43 -25.86
N GLN A 299 -7.19 16.43 -27.12
CA GLN A 299 -6.31 16.35 -28.28
C GLN A 299 -5.35 17.54 -28.37
N ARG A 300 -5.84 18.78 -28.22
CA ARG A 300 -4.97 19.97 -28.23
C ARG A 300 -3.90 19.94 -27.14
N PHE A 301 -4.28 19.45 -25.96
CA PHE A 301 -3.35 19.28 -24.85
C PHE A 301 -2.30 18.20 -25.14
N ALA A 302 -2.72 17.04 -25.64
CA ALA A 302 -1.82 15.95 -26.03
C ALA A 302 -0.86 16.38 -27.15
N ASP A 303 -1.34 17.09 -28.18
CA ASP A 303 -0.52 17.66 -29.25
C ASP A 303 0.53 18.64 -28.72
N GLU A 304 0.22 19.35 -27.63
CA GLU A 304 1.21 20.21 -26.96
C GLU A 304 2.23 19.42 -26.14
N ILE A 305 1.85 18.31 -25.53
CA ILE A 305 2.80 17.40 -24.89
C ILE A 305 3.76 16.78 -25.92
N ILE A 306 3.26 16.39 -27.09
CA ILE A 306 4.08 15.88 -28.20
C ILE A 306 5.04 16.99 -28.67
N SER A 307 4.53 18.21 -28.93
CA SER A 307 5.35 19.33 -29.38
C SER A 307 6.43 19.74 -28.36
N VAL A 308 6.16 19.56 -27.07
CA VAL A 308 7.14 19.77 -25.98
C VAL A 308 8.31 18.81 -26.09
N VAL A 309 8.02 17.51 -26.23
CA VAL A 309 9.05 16.46 -26.25
C VAL A 309 9.90 16.56 -27.51
N GLU A 310 9.30 16.94 -28.63
CA GLU A 310 10.04 17.26 -29.86
C GLU A 310 10.83 18.57 -29.77
N GLY A 311 10.61 19.39 -28.74
CA GLY A 311 11.26 20.69 -28.58
C GLY A 311 10.69 21.81 -29.46
N LYS A 312 9.51 21.64 -30.05
CA LYS A 312 8.87 22.65 -30.93
C LYS A 312 7.96 23.63 -30.18
N SER A 313 7.64 23.35 -28.91
CA SER A 313 6.69 24.18 -28.16
C SER A 313 7.25 25.57 -27.80
N SER A 314 6.36 26.56 -27.74
CA SER A 314 6.65 27.92 -27.26
C SER A 314 6.93 28.00 -25.76
N VAL A 315 6.58 26.92 -25.04
CA VAL A 315 6.71 26.85 -23.57
C VAL A 315 8.18 26.82 -23.14
N TRP A 316 9.05 26.24 -23.98
CA TRP A 316 10.50 26.28 -23.76
C TRP A 316 11.06 27.70 -23.71
N ASP A 317 10.51 28.63 -24.51
CA ASP A 317 10.95 30.02 -24.50
C ASP A 317 10.54 30.72 -23.20
N LYS A 318 9.34 30.43 -22.68
CA LYS A 318 8.90 30.90 -21.35
C LYS A 318 9.85 30.43 -20.24
N ARG A 319 10.24 29.15 -20.27
CA ARG A 319 11.23 28.58 -19.33
C ARG A 319 12.57 29.31 -19.43
N ALA A 320 13.07 29.52 -20.65
CA ALA A 320 14.33 30.19 -20.90
C ALA A 320 14.32 31.64 -20.41
N ILE A 321 13.23 32.38 -20.62
CA ILE A 321 13.08 33.77 -20.13
C ILE A 321 13.20 33.83 -18.60
N ILE A 322 12.57 32.91 -17.87
CA ILE A 322 12.66 32.85 -16.41
C ILE A 322 14.08 32.50 -15.95
N HIS A 323 14.75 31.58 -16.62
CA HIS A 323 16.13 31.20 -16.24
C HIS A 323 17.13 32.31 -16.56
N LYS A 324 16.98 33.01 -17.68
CA LYS A 324 17.80 34.18 -18.04
C LYS A 324 17.64 35.31 -17.00
N SER A 325 16.39 35.63 -16.66
CA SER A 325 16.10 36.65 -15.64
C SER A 325 16.57 36.24 -14.25
N ALA A 326 16.47 34.97 -13.87
CA ALA A 326 17.02 34.45 -12.62
C ALA A 326 18.56 34.52 -12.60
N THR A 327 19.23 34.24 -13.72
CA THR A 327 20.69 34.32 -13.85
C THR A 327 21.18 35.76 -13.72
N SER A 328 20.47 36.71 -14.33
CA SER A 328 20.74 38.14 -14.19
C SER A 328 20.60 38.60 -12.73
N ALA A 329 19.52 38.17 -12.07
CA ALA A 329 19.21 38.53 -10.68
C ALA A 329 19.99 37.74 -9.61
N ARG A 330 20.99 36.93 -9.99
CA ARG A 330 21.74 36.07 -9.04
C ARG A 330 22.47 36.84 -7.94
N VAL A 331 22.92 38.06 -8.26
CA VAL A 331 23.66 38.94 -7.32
C VAL A 331 22.79 39.34 -6.13
N ASN A 332 21.48 39.42 -6.34
CA ASN A 332 20.50 39.86 -5.34
C ASN A 332 20.23 38.80 -4.25
N LEU A 333 20.80 37.60 -4.35
CA LEU A 333 20.70 36.57 -3.31
C LEU A 333 21.38 36.98 -2.00
N SER A 334 22.39 37.86 -2.08
CA SER A 334 23.07 38.43 -0.91
C SER A 334 22.19 39.40 -0.10
N TYR A 335 21.04 39.81 -0.64
CA TYR A 335 20.14 40.73 0.03
C TYR A 335 19.57 40.10 1.31
N GLN A 336 20.00 40.61 2.47
CA GLN A 336 19.44 40.27 3.77
C GLN A 336 18.47 41.35 4.21
N LYS A 337 17.23 40.95 4.52
CA LYS A 337 16.26 41.85 5.15
C LYS A 337 16.58 41.93 6.64
N ASN A 338 17.07 43.08 7.12
CA ASN A 338 17.21 43.32 8.56
C ASN A 338 15.85 43.14 9.24
N ARG A 339 15.74 42.12 10.09
CA ARG A 339 14.52 41.77 10.83
C ARG A 339 14.28 42.68 12.06
N ASN A 340 15.24 43.56 12.39
CA ASN A 340 15.25 44.34 13.63
C ASN A 340 14.55 45.70 13.55
N ARG A 341 13.50 45.86 12.73
CA ARG A 341 12.59 47.00 12.90
C ARG A 341 11.48 46.58 13.86
N LYS A 342 11.79 46.59 15.16
CA LYS A 342 10.75 46.74 16.18
C LYS A 342 10.22 48.17 16.03
N ILE A 343 8.93 48.30 15.78
CA ILE A 343 8.19 49.55 15.92
C ILE A 343 7.96 49.76 17.41
#